data_AF-A0A7V4JD84-F1
#
_entry.id   AF-A0A7V4JD84-F1
#
_cell.length_a   1.000
_cell.length_b   1.000
_cell.length_c   1.000
_cell.angle_alpha   90.00
_cell.angle_beta   90.00
_cell.angle_gamma   90.00
#
_symmetry.space_group_name_H-M   'P 1'
#
loop_
_entity.id
_entity.type
_entity.pdbx_description
1 polymer ?
#
loop_
_entity_poly.entity_id
_entity_poly.type
_entity_poly.pdbx_seq_one_letter_code
_entity_poly.pdbx_strand_id
1 'polypeptide(L)'
;MPAKAPSPPVPRWTAANDATLRTLYPTAPRETILRELPGRTWEAIKCRAVRLGVSRGVPFISGNHVVPFDPESPVVRSDLLHFLRRPRTVEALTTRFRCSGQDLITTVDLLRQSGYQIKHEGDVFHRVFAPPPSGTRAHAADLHPLRTTSGRFGVVSDTHLGSRFARLDVLEAAYDHFAEVGVKTVYHAGNIVDGECSFNRHDLLVHGITDQALYVLDNYPQRKGIQTLYITADDHEGWWQQREGIDFGRYLTLEAERYGRHDLKHIGYMEADLSIHLGSRGGKIRLMHPGGGTAYALSYTTQKIVESLSGGEKPSMLIVGHYHKALYHYVRNVHVIQAGTTCDQTTFMRKKSNEAHVGFWTIDVRCDTCGAIRSVKCEFTAFFDRSYHQRSQP
;
A
#
# COMPACT_ATOMS: atom_id res chain seq x y z
N MET A 1 -29.28 8.47 23.96
CA MET A 1 -28.81 9.49 23.00
C MET A 1 -29.97 9.84 22.08
N PRO A 2 -30.28 11.11 21.81
CA PRO A 2 -31.37 11.45 20.90
C PRO A 2 -31.04 10.95 19.49
N ALA A 3 -31.98 10.24 18.88
CA ALA A 3 -31.86 9.76 17.51
C ALA A 3 -31.61 10.96 16.58
N LYS A 4 -30.52 10.89 15.82
CA LYS A 4 -30.16 11.90 14.81
C LYS A 4 -31.31 11.94 13.80
N ALA A 5 -31.95 13.09 13.63
CA ALA A 5 -33.02 13.25 12.65
C ALA A 5 -32.54 12.78 11.27
N PRO A 6 -33.39 12.09 10.48
CA PRO A 6 -33.00 11.62 9.17
C PRO A 6 -32.59 12.81 8.31
N SER A 7 -31.40 12.71 7.70
CA SER A 7 -30.90 13.71 6.75
C SER A 7 -31.97 13.95 5.66
N PRO A 8 -32.21 15.20 5.25
CA PRO A 8 -33.16 15.47 4.18
C PRO A 8 -32.78 14.68 2.92
N PRO A 9 -33.77 14.19 2.15
CA PRO A 9 -33.50 13.39 0.97
C PRO A 9 -32.65 14.18 -0.02
N VAL A 10 -31.58 13.55 -0.52
CA VAL A 10 -30.72 14.15 -1.54
C VAL A 10 -31.61 14.49 -2.75
N PRO A 11 -31.63 15.75 -3.23
CA PRO A 11 -32.50 16.12 -4.34
C PRO A 11 -32.24 15.23 -5.57
N ARG A 12 -33.22 14.95 -6.42
CA ARG A 12 -32.99 14.19 -7.68
C ARG A 12 -32.45 15.11 -8.78
N TRP A 13 -31.56 14.60 -9.63
CA TRP A 13 -31.09 15.34 -10.81
C TRP A 13 -32.24 15.49 -11.81
N THR A 14 -32.46 16.71 -12.30
CA THR A 14 -33.50 17.02 -13.29
C THR A 14 -32.87 17.38 -14.64
N ALA A 15 -33.67 17.34 -15.71
CA ALA A 15 -33.23 17.78 -17.03
C ALA A 15 -32.78 19.26 -17.04
N ALA A 16 -33.43 20.10 -16.23
CA ALA A 16 -33.02 21.49 -16.04
C ALA A 16 -31.62 21.58 -15.40
N ASN A 17 -31.33 20.78 -14.37
CA ASN A 17 -29.98 20.75 -13.79
C ASN A 17 -28.92 20.27 -14.79
N ASP A 18 -29.25 19.29 -15.63
CA ASP A 18 -28.34 18.79 -16.65
C ASP A 18 -28.08 19.85 -17.74
N ALA A 19 -29.09 20.62 -18.12
CA ALA A 19 -28.95 21.75 -19.04
C ALA A 19 -28.06 22.86 -18.43
N THR A 20 -28.32 23.24 -17.17
CA THR A 20 -27.48 24.18 -16.41
C THR A 20 -26.02 23.71 -16.38
N LEU A 21 -25.77 22.42 -16.13
CA LEU A 21 -24.42 21.87 -16.16
C LEU A 21 -23.82 21.92 -17.57
N ARG A 22 -24.54 21.55 -18.63
CA ARG A 22 -24.01 21.63 -20.00
C ARG A 22 -23.57 23.04 -20.39
N THR A 23 -24.30 24.06 -19.92
CA THR A 23 -24.02 25.47 -20.24
C THR A 23 -22.92 26.05 -19.33
N LEU A 24 -23.05 25.88 -18.02
CA LEU A 24 -22.21 26.59 -17.05
C LEU A 24 -20.99 25.80 -16.63
N TYR A 25 -21.10 24.47 -16.59
CA TYR A 25 -20.00 23.63 -16.10
C TYR A 25 -18.70 23.89 -16.85
N PRO A 26 -18.64 24.03 -18.20
CA PRO A 26 -17.38 24.20 -18.92
C PRO A 26 -16.56 25.45 -18.55
N THR A 27 -17.21 26.57 -18.27
CA THR A 27 -16.54 27.89 -18.20
C THR A 27 -16.90 28.73 -16.97
N ALA A 28 -18.04 28.51 -16.31
CA ALA A 28 -18.48 29.37 -15.21
C ALA A 28 -17.71 29.08 -13.90
N PRO A 29 -17.43 30.06 -13.03
CA PRO A 29 -16.81 29.83 -11.71
C PRO A 29 -17.58 28.83 -10.84
N ARG A 30 -16.88 28.13 -9.94
CA ARG A 30 -17.46 27.12 -9.03
C ARG A 30 -18.62 27.70 -8.23
N GLU A 31 -18.46 28.92 -7.73
CA GLU A 31 -19.41 29.66 -6.91
C GLU A 31 -20.69 29.95 -7.67
N THR A 32 -20.59 30.24 -8.98
CA THR A 32 -21.73 30.45 -9.87
C THR A 32 -22.51 29.15 -10.05
N ILE A 33 -21.83 28.02 -10.27
CA ILE A 33 -22.50 26.72 -10.48
C ILE A 33 -23.19 26.25 -9.19
N LEU A 34 -22.54 26.42 -8.03
CA LEU A 34 -23.14 26.08 -6.74
C LEU A 34 -24.38 26.94 -6.43
N ARG A 35 -24.40 28.19 -6.89
CA ARG A 35 -25.56 29.09 -6.77
C ARG A 35 -26.72 28.65 -7.65
N GLU A 36 -26.43 28.22 -8.87
CA GLU A 36 -27.44 27.76 -9.84
C GLU A 36 -27.93 26.33 -9.57
N LEU A 37 -27.21 25.56 -8.74
CA LEU A 37 -27.57 24.20 -8.31
C LEU A 37 -27.63 24.10 -6.78
N PRO A 38 -28.56 24.81 -6.13
CA PRO A 38 -28.65 24.84 -4.67
C PRO A 38 -28.89 23.44 -4.09
N GLY A 39 -28.24 23.16 -2.96
CA GLY A 39 -28.33 21.85 -2.28
C GLY A 39 -27.48 20.74 -2.91
N ARG A 40 -26.63 21.05 -3.89
CA ARG A 40 -25.62 20.12 -4.43
C ARG A 40 -24.25 20.37 -3.85
N THR A 41 -23.56 19.30 -3.45
CA THR A 41 -22.13 19.38 -3.17
C THR A 41 -21.37 19.50 -4.48
N TRP A 42 -20.16 20.08 -4.41
CA TRP A 42 -19.27 20.16 -5.56
C TRP A 42 -18.96 18.76 -6.12
N GLU A 43 -18.74 17.78 -5.26
CA GLU A 43 -18.47 16.40 -5.68
C GLU A 43 -19.65 15.78 -6.45
N ALA A 44 -20.88 16.01 -5.99
CA ALA A 44 -22.08 15.53 -6.70
C ALA A 44 -22.20 16.17 -8.10
N ILE A 45 -21.89 17.46 -8.22
CA ILE A 45 -21.86 18.18 -9.50
C ILE A 45 -20.80 17.60 -10.43
N LYS A 46 -19.57 17.38 -9.94
CA LYS A 46 -18.49 16.75 -10.72
C LYS A 46 -18.89 15.37 -11.22
N CYS A 47 -19.39 14.50 -10.34
CA CYS A 47 -19.87 13.17 -10.72
C CYS A 47 -20.98 13.23 -11.77
N ARG A 48 -21.90 14.20 -11.68
CA ARG A 48 -22.97 14.34 -12.68
C ARG A 48 -22.45 14.85 -14.02
N ALA A 49 -21.56 15.84 -14.02
CA ALA A 49 -20.97 16.38 -15.24
C ALA A 49 -20.20 15.31 -16.03
N VAL A 50 -19.44 14.44 -15.34
CA VAL A 50 -18.78 13.28 -15.95
C VAL A 50 -19.80 12.36 -16.62
N ARG A 51 -20.93 12.04 -15.97
CA ARG A 51 -22.00 11.21 -16.55
C ARG A 51 -22.66 11.86 -17.77
N LEU A 52 -22.66 13.20 -17.86
CA LEU A 52 -23.20 13.95 -18.99
C LEU A 52 -22.17 14.17 -20.11
N GLY A 53 -20.90 13.77 -19.91
CA GLY A 53 -19.81 14.04 -20.84
C GLY A 53 -19.38 15.51 -20.90
N VAL A 54 -19.70 16.30 -19.87
CA VAL A 54 -19.37 17.73 -19.78
C VAL A 54 -18.17 17.90 -18.87
N SER A 55 -17.17 18.67 -19.31
CA SER A 55 -15.92 18.89 -18.59
C SER A 55 -15.56 20.37 -18.60
N ARG A 56 -14.80 20.79 -17.59
CA ARG A 56 -14.21 22.14 -17.49
C ARG A 56 -12.94 22.21 -18.34
N GLY A 57 -12.55 23.41 -18.79
CA GLY A 57 -11.18 23.63 -19.29
C GLY A 57 -10.98 24.14 -20.72
N VAL A 58 -9.70 24.37 -21.07
CA VAL A 58 -9.27 24.85 -22.39
C VAL A 58 -9.17 23.69 -23.39
N PRO A 59 -9.78 23.73 -24.58
CA PRO A 59 -9.73 22.61 -25.53
C PRO A 59 -8.31 22.22 -25.96
N PHE A 60 -7.94 20.95 -25.77
CA PHE A 60 -6.73 20.31 -26.29
C PHE A 60 -7.06 19.00 -27.02
N ILE A 61 -6.10 18.46 -27.77
CA ILE A 61 -6.29 17.23 -28.55
C ILE A 61 -5.80 16.04 -27.72
N SER A 62 -6.65 15.04 -27.44
CA SER A 62 -6.22 13.76 -26.88
C SER A 62 -6.53 12.66 -27.90
N GLY A 63 -5.48 12.04 -28.46
CA GLY A 63 -5.63 11.17 -29.63
C GLY A 63 -6.30 11.90 -30.81
N ASN A 64 -7.47 11.41 -31.25
CA ASN A 64 -8.28 12.02 -32.33
C ASN A 64 -9.42 12.93 -31.82
N HIS A 65 -9.54 13.15 -30.51
CA HIS A 65 -10.68 13.88 -29.93
C HIS A 65 -10.23 15.18 -29.27
N VAL A 66 -11.06 16.22 -29.38
CA VAL A 66 -10.88 17.48 -28.65
C VAL A 66 -11.55 17.35 -27.29
N VAL A 67 -10.77 17.52 -26.22
CA VAL A 67 -11.23 17.48 -24.83
C VAL A 67 -10.75 18.74 -24.09
N PRO A 68 -11.51 19.30 -23.16
CA PRO A 68 -11.07 20.47 -22.41
C PRO A 68 -10.06 20.09 -21.31
N PHE A 69 -9.09 20.99 -21.09
CA PHE A 69 -8.02 20.85 -20.11
C PHE A 69 -8.52 21.28 -18.74
N ASP A 70 -8.82 20.30 -17.90
CA ASP A 70 -9.11 20.45 -16.48
C ASP A 70 -8.13 19.58 -15.70
N PRO A 71 -7.34 20.14 -14.76
CA PRO A 71 -6.43 19.37 -13.93
C PRO A 71 -7.07 18.18 -13.20
N GLU A 72 -8.36 18.26 -12.86
CA GLU A 72 -9.10 17.17 -12.21
C GLU A 72 -9.59 16.10 -13.20
N SER A 73 -9.62 16.40 -14.51
CA SER A 73 -10.12 15.50 -15.54
C SER A 73 -9.32 14.18 -15.60
N PRO A 74 -10.00 13.01 -15.49
CA PRO A 74 -9.33 11.72 -15.62
C PRO A 74 -8.64 11.53 -16.98
N VAL A 75 -9.22 12.09 -18.05
CA VAL A 75 -8.67 11.99 -19.41
C VAL A 75 -7.38 12.80 -19.52
N VAL A 76 -7.37 14.03 -19.02
CA VAL A 76 -6.15 14.88 -18.97
C VAL A 76 -5.05 14.20 -18.20
N ARG A 77 -5.36 13.71 -17.00
CA ARG A 77 -4.40 13.01 -16.14
C ARG A 77 -3.85 11.74 -16.80
N SER A 78 -4.71 10.94 -17.41
CA SER A 78 -4.31 9.73 -18.15
C SER A 78 -3.39 10.05 -19.33
N ASP A 79 -3.72 11.07 -20.11
CA ASP A 79 -2.91 11.47 -21.27
C ASP A 79 -1.56 12.06 -20.81
N LEU A 80 -1.56 12.92 -19.77
CA LEU A 80 -0.33 13.44 -19.18
C LEU A 80 0.59 12.31 -18.69
N LEU A 81 0.06 11.31 -17.99
CA LEU A 81 0.82 10.13 -17.58
C LEU A 81 1.42 9.36 -18.76
N HIS A 82 0.70 9.24 -19.87
CA HIS A 82 1.21 8.62 -21.09
C HIS A 82 2.41 9.39 -21.65
N PHE A 83 2.34 10.73 -21.69
CA PHE A 83 3.43 11.56 -22.19
C PHE A 83 4.65 11.57 -21.26
N LEU A 84 4.43 11.50 -19.94
CA LEU A 84 5.48 11.45 -18.92
C LEU A 84 6.22 10.11 -18.85
N ARG A 85 5.87 9.11 -19.66
CA ARG A 85 6.68 7.88 -19.81
C ARG A 85 8.10 8.17 -20.32
N ARG A 86 8.30 9.32 -20.95
CA ARG A 86 9.62 9.85 -21.35
C ARG A 86 9.80 11.25 -20.75
N PRO A 87 11.03 11.73 -20.57
CA PRO A 87 11.28 13.10 -20.16
C PRO A 87 10.69 14.12 -21.13
N ARG A 88 9.96 15.10 -20.61
CA ARG A 88 9.29 16.19 -21.36
C ARG A 88 9.55 17.54 -20.69
N THR A 89 9.89 18.54 -21.47
CA THR A 89 10.02 19.92 -20.97
C THR A 89 8.65 20.50 -20.61
N VAL A 90 8.63 21.46 -19.68
CA VAL A 90 7.42 22.23 -19.32
C VAL A 90 6.80 22.83 -20.58
N GLU A 91 7.60 23.45 -21.44
CA GLU A 91 7.13 24.07 -22.69
C GLU A 91 6.44 23.07 -23.62
N ALA A 92 7.01 21.87 -23.79
CA ALA A 92 6.42 20.83 -24.63
C ALA A 92 5.06 20.38 -24.07
N LEU A 93 4.94 20.26 -22.75
CA LEU A 93 3.70 19.87 -22.08
C LEU A 93 2.64 20.99 -22.15
N THR A 94 2.96 22.22 -21.78
CA THR A 94 2.00 23.33 -21.82
C THR A 94 1.49 23.59 -23.24
N THR A 95 2.36 23.49 -24.24
CA THR A 95 1.99 23.61 -25.66
C THR A 95 1.06 22.46 -26.10
N ARG A 96 1.41 21.23 -25.75
CA ARG A 96 0.65 20.03 -26.12
C ARG A 96 -0.75 19.99 -25.50
N PHE A 97 -0.83 20.36 -24.23
CA PHE A 97 -2.05 20.34 -23.43
C PHE A 97 -2.82 21.66 -23.48
N ARG A 98 -2.27 22.68 -24.14
CA ARG A 98 -2.86 24.03 -24.25
C ARG A 98 -3.31 24.56 -22.89
N CYS A 99 -2.41 24.46 -21.91
CA CYS A 99 -2.65 24.83 -20.52
C CYS A 99 -1.58 25.79 -20.00
N SER A 100 -1.87 26.48 -18.90
CA SER A 100 -0.86 27.30 -18.23
C SER A 100 0.16 26.43 -17.50
N GLY A 101 1.34 26.98 -17.19
CA GLY A 101 2.32 26.30 -16.34
C GLY A 101 1.74 25.95 -14.96
N GLN A 102 0.88 26.81 -14.41
CA GLN A 102 0.21 26.57 -13.14
C GLN A 102 -0.75 25.37 -13.21
N ASP A 103 -1.55 25.29 -14.27
CA ASP A 103 -2.49 24.17 -14.48
C ASP A 103 -1.75 22.83 -14.66
N LEU A 104 -0.62 22.85 -15.37
CA LEU A 104 0.25 21.68 -15.49
C LEU A 104 0.79 21.23 -14.13
N ILE A 105 1.31 22.16 -13.32
CA ILE A 105 1.82 21.87 -11.96
C ILE A 105 0.70 21.29 -11.10
N THR A 106 -0.49 21.90 -11.10
CA THR A 106 -1.65 21.38 -10.36
C THR A 106 -2.03 19.97 -10.80
N THR A 107 -2.00 19.69 -12.10
CA THR A 107 -2.29 18.34 -12.64
C THR A 107 -1.24 17.32 -12.17
N VAL A 108 0.05 17.69 -12.23
CA VAL A 108 1.15 16.85 -11.73
C VAL A 108 1.02 16.59 -10.24
N ASP A 109 0.64 17.59 -9.45
CA ASP A 109 0.46 17.45 -8.00
C ASP A 109 -0.74 16.55 -7.67
N LEU A 110 -1.85 16.64 -8.41
CA LEU A 110 -2.97 15.69 -8.30
C LEU A 110 -2.54 14.26 -8.64
N LEU A 111 -1.70 14.06 -9.66
CA LEU A 111 -1.13 12.76 -10.00
C LEU A 111 -0.22 12.23 -8.88
N ARG A 112 0.64 13.07 -8.31
CA ARG A 112 1.50 12.72 -7.16
C ARG A 112 0.67 12.36 -5.91
N GLN A 113 -0.40 13.10 -5.66
CA GLN A 113 -1.36 12.80 -4.58
C GLN A 113 -2.09 11.48 -4.82
N SER A 114 -2.23 11.07 -6.09
CA SER A 114 -2.81 9.77 -6.48
C SER A 114 -1.78 8.63 -6.48
N GLY A 115 -0.55 8.87 -5.97
CA GLY A 115 0.49 7.84 -5.81
C GLY A 115 1.50 7.71 -6.96
N TYR A 116 1.36 8.48 -8.05
CA TYR A 116 2.33 8.44 -9.15
C TYR A 116 3.67 9.10 -8.77
N GLN A 117 4.77 8.42 -9.09
CA GLN A 117 6.10 8.99 -8.92
C GLN A 117 6.47 9.85 -10.13
N ILE A 118 6.36 11.17 -9.99
CA ILE A 118 6.71 12.14 -11.03
C ILE A 118 7.81 13.08 -10.50
N LYS A 119 8.95 13.11 -11.18
CA LYS A 119 10.06 14.02 -10.89
C LYS A 119 10.00 15.27 -11.75
N HIS A 120 10.55 16.34 -11.21
CA HIS A 120 10.78 17.61 -11.89
C HIS A 120 12.25 17.97 -11.70
N GLU A 121 13.05 17.86 -12.76
CA GLU A 121 14.50 18.12 -12.75
C GLU A 121 14.79 19.23 -13.77
N GLY A 122 15.18 20.41 -13.30
CA GLY A 122 15.28 21.59 -14.17
C GLY A 122 13.91 21.99 -14.71
N ASP A 123 13.76 22.03 -16.04
CA ASP A 123 12.51 22.31 -16.75
C ASP A 123 11.81 21.03 -17.26
N VAL A 124 12.24 19.84 -16.80
CA VAL A 124 11.78 18.55 -17.33
C VAL A 124 10.96 17.78 -16.30
N PHE A 125 9.78 17.35 -16.71
CA PHE A 125 8.98 16.34 -15.99
C PHE A 125 9.17 14.95 -16.59
N HIS A 126 9.23 13.94 -15.72
CA HIS A 126 9.18 12.54 -16.12
C HIS A 126 8.60 11.65 -15.03
N ARG A 127 7.94 10.56 -15.43
CA ARG A 127 7.48 9.51 -14.52
C ARG A 127 8.63 8.56 -14.20
N VAL A 128 8.76 8.22 -12.93
CA VAL A 128 9.74 7.28 -12.41
C VAL A 128 9.11 5.90 -12.33
N PHE A 129 9.75 4.94 -13.00
CA PHE A 129 9.36 3.52 -13.00
C PHE A 129 10.30 2.69 -12.13
N ALA A 130 11.53 3.19 -11.93
CA ALA A 130 12.42 2.62 -10.94
C ALA A 130 11.73 2.67 -9.58
N PRO A 131 11.87 1.64 -8.74
CA PRO A 131 11.33 1.72 -7.40
C PRO A 131 11.91 2.91 -6.64
N PRO A 132 11.18 3.43 -5.63
CA PRO A 132 11.77 4.40 -4.72
C PRO A 132 13.05 3.79 -4.14
N PRO A 133 14.10 4.59 -3.86
CA PRO A 133 15.34 4.07 -3.30
C PRO A 133 15.04 3.12 -2.13
N SER A 134 15.58 1.90 -2.19
CA SER A 134 15.54 0.95 -1.08
C SER A 134 16.20 1.61 0.13
N GLY A 135 15.50 1.63 1.26
CA GLY A 135 15.94 2.33 2.46
C GLY A 135 15.30 3.71 2.63
N THR A 136 14.45 3.80 3.65
CA THR A 136 14.22 5.00 4.48
C THR A 136 13.84 6.29 3.75
N ARG A 137 12.56 6.40 3.36
CA ARG A 137 11.87 7.71 3.36
C ARG A 137 11.11 7.88 4.66
N ALA A 138 11.66 8.72 5.54
CA ALA A 138 11.04 9.44 6.66
C ALA A 138 10.07 8.68 7.61
N HIS A 139 10.46 8.63 8.89
CA HIS A 139 9.72 8.20 10.09
C HIS A 139 9.86 6.75 10.60
N ALA A 140 10.81 5.94 10.11
CA ALA A 140 11.19 4.69 10.82
C ALA A 140 11.99 4.97 12.11
N ALA A 141 12.75 6.07 12.16
CA ALA A 141 13.55 6.44 13.34
C ALA A 141 12.70 6.86 14.55
N ASP A 142 11.50 7.42 14.32
CA ASP A 142 10.53 7.80 15.36
C ASP A 142 9.66 6.60 15.79
N LEU A 143 9.61 5.56 14.97
CA LEU A 143 8.93 4.30 15.25
C LEU A 143 9.88 3.40 16.02
N HIS A 144 9.92 3.60 17.34
CA HIS A 144 10.72 2.76 18.22
C HIS A 144 10.09 1.36 18.35
N PRO A 145 10.66 0.32 17.72
CA PRO A 145 10.16 -1.05 17.84
C PRO A 145 10.18 -1.53 19.30
N LEU A 146 11.10 -0.97 20.09
CA LEU A 146 11.28 -1.20 21.51
C LEU A 146 11.58 0.13 22.18
N ARG A 147 10.76 0.51 23.16
CA ARG A 147 10.97 1.69 24.03
C ARG A 147 11.58 1.32 25.38
N THR A 148 11.69 0.03 25.64
CA THR A 148 12.17 -0.56 26.89
C THR A 148 13.09 -1.73 26.57
N THR A 149 13.81 -2.25 27.56
CA THR A 149 14.66 -3.45 27.47
C THR A 149 13.88 -4.74 27.18
N SER A 150 12.56 -4.66 27.04
CA SER A 150 11.72 -5.74 26.53
C SER A 150 10.60 -5.20 25.66
N GLY A 151 10.06 -6.04 24.78
CA GLY A 151 8.88 -5.71 24.01
C GLY A 151 8.30 -6.91 23.28
N ARG A 152 7.09 -6.72 22.77
CA ARG A 152 6.28 -7.72 22.09
C ARG A 152 5.68 -7.13 20.83
N PHE A 153 5.74 -7.87 19.73
CA PHE A 153 5.14 -7.47 18.46
C PHE A 153 4.60 -8.67 17.70
N GLY A 154 3.62 -8.40 16.83
CA GLY A 154 3.09 -9.38 15.88
C GLY A 154 3.87 -9.34 14.58
N VAL A 155 3.92 -10.46 13.85
CA VAL A 155 4.48 -10.52 12.50
C VAL A 155 3.52 -11.28 11.59
N VAL A 156 3.26 -10.66 10.45
CA VAL A 156 2.52 -11.23 9.32
C VAL A 156 3.26 -10.91 8.02
N SER A 157 2.92 -11.59 6.93
CA SER A 157 3.42 -11.30 5.59
C SER A 157 2.53 -11.99 4.58
N ASP A 158 2.68 -11.65 3.30
CA ASP A 158 2.12 -12.43 2.20
C ASP A 158 0.64 -12.71 2.46
N THR A 159 -0.12 -11.64 2.68
CA THR A 159 -1.55 -11.72 2.96
C THR A 159 -2.35 -11.84 1.67
N HIS A 160 -1.78 -11.37 0.54
CA HIS A 160 -2.34 -11.50 -0.81
C HIS A 160 -3.81 -11.06 -0.90
N LEU A 161 -4.20 -9.98 -0.19
CA LEU A 161 -5.57 -9.49 -0.26
C LEU A 161 -5.96 -9.21 -1.72
N GLY A 162 -7.20 -9.55 -2.05
CA GLY A 162 -7.71 -9.54 -3.42
C GLY A 162 -7.54 -10.86 -4.18
N SER A 163 -6.83 -11.85 -3.63
CA SER A 163 -6.81 -13.22 -4.16
C SER A 163 -7.92 -14.09 -3.56
N ARG A 164 -8.43 -15.06 -4.33
CA ARG A 164 -9.34 -16.11 -3.81
C ARG A 164 -8.69 -17.04 -2.78
N PHE A 165 -7.35 -17.07 -2.75
CA PHE A 165 -6.56 -17.87 -1.81
C PHE A 165 -6.25 -17.12 -0.51
N ALA A 166 -6.51 -15.82 -0.43
CA ALA A 166 -6.34 -15.06 0.80
C ALA A 166 -7.20 -15.63 1.93
N ARG A 167 -6.60 -15.78 3.13
CA ARG A 167 -7.25 -16.28 4.34
C ARG A 167 -7.52 -15.13 5.30
N LEU A 168 -8.56 -14.37 4.99
CA LEU A 168 -9.03 -13.28 5.85
C LEU A 168 -9.36 -13.75 7.26
N ASP A 169 -9.89 -14.97 7.40
CA ASP A 169 -10.15 -15.60 8.70
C ASP A 169 -8.87 -15.78 9.54
N VAL A 170 -7.75 -16.14 8.90
CA VAL A 170 -6.45 -16.27 9.58
C VAL A 170 -5.92 -14.89 9.96
N LEU A 171 -6.06 -13.91 9.07
CA LEU A 171 -5.61 -12.55 9.33
C LEU A 171 -6.43 -11.90 10.47
N GLU A 172 -7.75 -12.05 10.48
CA GLU A 172 -8.61 -11.60 11.59
C GLU A 172 -8.22 -12.29 12.91
N ALA A 173 -8.04 -13.62 12.89
CA ALA A 173 -7.60 -14.36 14.07
C ALA A 173 -6.23 -13.89 14.59
N ALA A 174 -5.31 -13.51 13.69
CA ALA A 174 -4.04 -12.91 14.07
C ALA A 174 -4.23 -11.62 14.87
N TYR A 175 -5.06 -10.71 14.37
CA TYR A 175 -5.30 -9.42 15.03
C TYR A 175 -6.11 -9.54 16.32
N ASP A 176 -7.03 -10.50 16.42
CA ASP A 176 -7.70 -10.84 17.68
C ASP A 176 -6.71 -11.34 18.72
N HIS A 177 -5.86 -12.29 18.34
CA HIS A 177 -4.81 -12.80 19.22
C HIS A 177 -3.85 -11.67 19.64
N PHE A 178 -3.42 -10.83 18.71
CA PHE A 178 -2.55 -9.68 19.00
C PHE A 178 -3.19 -8.71 20.01
N ALA A 179 -4.50 -8.44 19.87
CA ALA A 179 -5.23 -7.62 20.82
C ALA A 179 -5.30 -8.28 22.22
N GLU A 180 -5.57 -9.58 22.28
CA GLU A 180 -5.63 -10.37 23.50
C GLU A 180 -4.29 -10.36 24.26
N VAL A 181 -3.18 -10.60 23.56
CA VAL A 181 -1.84 -10.68 24.18
C VAL A 181 -1.13 -9.33 24.32
N GLY A 182 -1.83 -8.23 24.02
CA GLY A 182 -1.39 -6.85 24.25
C GLY A 182 -0.36 -6.32 23.25
N VAL A 183 -0.23 -6.92 22.06
CA VAL A 183 0.58 -6.38 20.96
C VAL A 183 0.09 -4.97 20.61
N LYS A 184 1.04 -4.06 20.31
CA LYS A 184 0.76 -2.69 19.84
C LYS A 184 1.27 -2.42 18.44
N THR A 185 2.24 -3.20 17.99
CA THR A 185 2.85 -3.04 16.67
C THR A 185 2.89 -4.39 15.97
N VAL A 186 2.46 -4.41 14.73
CA VAL A 186 2.53 -5.56 13.82
C VAL A 186 3.45 -5.20 12.66
N TYR A 187 4.40 -6.08 12.36
CA TYR A 187 5.27 -5.97 11.19
C TYR A 187 4.72 -6.81 10.04
N HIS A 188 4.50 -6.17 8.89
CA HIS A 188 4.03 -6.84 7.68
C HIS A 188 5.12 -6.83 6.59
N ALA A 189 5.68 -8.00 6.29
CA ALA A 189 6.90 -8.13 5.48
C ALA A 189 6.65 -8.21 3.95
N GLY A 190 5.70 -7.45 3.42
CA GLY A 190 5.40 -7.36 1.98
C GLY A 190 4.26 -8.27 1.50
N ASN A 191 3.83 -8.08 0.24
CA ASN A 191 2.70 -8.79 -0.38
C ASN A 191 1.40 -8.64 0.41
N ILE A 192 1.05 -7.38 0.72
CA ILE A 192 -0.22 -7.03 1.38
C ILE A 192 -1.42 -7.26 0.44
N VAL A 193 -1.21 -7.09 -0.86
CA VAL A 193 -2.20 -7.43 -1.90
C VAL A 193 -1.60 -8.44 -2.88
N ASP A 194 -2.46 -9.10 -3.64
CA ASP A 194 -1.99 -10.06 -4.66
C ASP A 194 -1.49 -9.36 -5.94
N GLY A 195 -1.67 -8.04 -6.06
CA GLY A 195 -1.30 -7.30 -7.25
C GLY A 195 -2.02 -7.82 -8.50
N GLU A 196 -1.55 -7.40 -9.68
CA GLU A 196 -2.08 -7.93 -10.94
C GLU A 196 -0.98 -8.14 -11.98
N CYS A 197 -0.84 -9.38 -12.44
CA CYS A 197 0.04 -9.80 -13.52
C CYS A 197 -0.67 -10.84 -14.40
N SER A 198 -0.11 -11.14 -15.57
CA SER A 198 -0.72 -12.03 -16.56
C SER A 198 -1.03 -13.43 -16.00
N PHE A 199 -0.22 -13.93 -15.08
CA PHE A 199 -0.35 -15.29 -14.56
C PHE A 199 -1.25 -15.44 -13.33
N ASN A 200 -1.53 -14.38 -12.56
CA ASN A 200 -2.40 -14.48 -11.37
C ASN A 200 -3.80 -13.90 -11.60
N ARG A 201 -4.05 -13.21 -12.72
CA ARG A 201 -5.33 -12.53 -13.01
C ARG A 201 -6.57 -13.41 -12.86
N HIS A 202 -6.45 -14.72 -13.12
CA HIS A 202 -7.56 -15.67 -13.01
C HIS A 202 -7.86 -16.12 -11.56
N ASP A 203 -6.97 -15.79 -10.61
CA ASP A 203 -7.10 -16.08 -9.19
C ASP A 203 -7.59 -14.86 -8.38
N LEU A 204 -7.69 -13.68 -9.02
CA LEU A 204 -8.11 -12.43 -8.38
C LEU A 204 -9.63 -12.34 -8.20
N LEU A 205 -10.05 -11.77 -7.07
CA LEU A 205 -11.42 -11.37 -6.75
C LEU A 205 -11.68 -9.91 -7.15
N VAL A 206 -10.65 -9.05 -7.08
CA VAL A 206 -10.69 -7.63 -7.38
C VAL A 206 -9.49 -7.23 -8.25
N HIS A 207 -9.72 -6.33 -9.21
CA HIS A 207 -8.78 -5.99 -10.27
C HIS A 207 -8.35 -4.52 -10.21
N GLY A 208 -7.08 -4.28 -10.52
CA GLY A 208 -6.53 -2.94 -10.54
C GLY A 208 -6.18 -2.38 -9.15
N ILE A 209 -5.42 -1.30 -9.19
CA ILE A 209 -4.75 -0.67 -8.04
C ILE A 209 -5.75 -0.15 -7.03
N THR A 210 -6.76 0.59 -7.50
CA THR A 210 -7.75 1.23 -6.63
C THR A 210 -8.67 0.21 -5.97
N ASP A 211 -9.21 -0.76 -6.72
CA ASP A 211 -10.15 -1.74 -6.15
C ASP A 211 -9.44 -2.67 -5.15
N GLN A 212 -8.17 -3.04 -5.41
CA GLN A 212 -7.38 -3.80 -4.43
C GLN A 212 -7.05 -2.97 -3.19
N ALA A 213 -6.75 -1.68 -3.33
CA ALA A 213 -6.56 -0.80 -2.16
C ALA A 213 -7.84 -0.69 -1.33
N LEU A 214 -9.00 -0.46 -1.96
CA LEU A 214 -10.29 -0.42 -1.27
C LEU A 214 -10.61 -1.76 -0.59
N TYR A 215 -10.31 -2.88 -1.25
CA TYR A 215 -10.46 -4.21 -0.66
C TYR A 215 -9.61 -4.38 0.60
N VAL A 216 -8.37 -3.86 0.62
CA VAL A 216 -7.55 -3.82 1.84
C VAL A 216 -8.21 -2.97 2.92
N LEU A 217 -8.72 -1.78 2.59
CA LEU A 217 -9.33 -0.90 3.59
C LEU A 217 -10.56 -1.53 4.25
N ASP A 218 -11.35 -2.27 3.48
CA ASP A 218 -12.57 -2.92 3.92
C ASP A 218 -12.32 -4.23 4.70
N ASN A 219 -11.23 -4.97 4.40
CA ASN A 219 -11.02 -6.33 4.90
C ASN A 219 -9.78 -6.52 5.77
N TYR A 220 -8.82 -5.59 5.75
CA TYR A 220 -7.62 -5.71 6.57
C TYR A 220 -7.95 -5.36 8.02
N PRO A 221 -7.72 -6.24 9.01
CA PRO A 221 -8.23 -6.05 10.35
C PRO A 221 -7.76 -4.75 10.99
N GLN A 222 -8.64 -4.10 11.74
CA GLN A 222 -8.31 -2.96 12.57
C GLN A 222 -8.65 -3.32 14.03
N ARG A 223 -7.71 -3.07 14.95
CA ARG A 223 -7.90 -3.25 16.39
C ARG A 223 -7.41 -2.03 17.14
N LYS A 224 -8.14 -1.63 18.18
CA LYS A 224 -7.84 -0.39 18.92
C LYS A 224 -6.44 -0.45 19.54
N GLY A 225 -5.59 0.52 19.18
CA GLY A 225 -4.25 0.65 19.72
C GLY A 225 -3.23 -0.33 19.11
N ILE A 226 -3.56 -1.00 18.02
CA ILE A 226 -2.62 -1.75 17.19
C ILE A 226 -2.31 -0.92 15.94
N GLN A 227 -1.03 -0.82 15.60
CA GLN A 227 -0.54 -0.23 14.37
C GLN A 227 0.19 -1.30 13.54
N THR A 228 -0.01 -1.27 12.23
CA THR A 228 0.65 -2.16 11.26
C THR A 228 1.66 -1.37 10.46
N LEU A 229 2.93 -1.73 10.62
CA LEU A 229 4.05 -1.18 9.87
C LEU A 229 4.40 -2.15 8.76
N TYR A 230 4.22 -1.73 7.51
CA TYR A 230 4.36 -2.62 6.35
C TYR A 230 5.37 -2.11 5.34
N ILE A 231 6.09 -3.05 4.73
CA ILE A 231 6.83 -2.80 3.48
C ILE A 231 6.00 -3.30 2.29
N THR A 232 6.32 -2.83 1.10
CA THR A 232 5.84 -3.40 -0.18
C THR A 232 6.96 -4.17 -0.86
N ALA A 233 6.61 -5.11 -1.73
CA ALA A 233 7.57 -5.95 -2.44
C ALA A 233 7.95 -5.43 -3.84
N ASP A 234 8.92 -6.09 -4.50
CA ASP A 234 9.20 -5.89 -5.92
C ASP A 234 8.28 -6.70 -6.84
N ASP A 235 7.65 -7.75 -6.33
CA ASP A 235 6.50 -8.40 -6.94
C ASP A 235 5.18 -7.88 -6.34
N HIS A 236 4.05 -8.45 -6.80
CA HIS A 236 2.70 -8.05 -6.41
C HIS A 236 2.45 -6.53 -6.49
N GLU A 237 2.59 -5.78 -5.39
CA GLU A 237 2.54 -4.31 -5.39
C GLU A 237 3.57 -3.68 -6.33
N GLY A 238 4.80 -4.23 -6.33
CA GLY A 238 5.94 -3.72 -7.08
C GLY A 238 5.76 -3.84 -8.58
N TRP A 239 4.91 -4.75 -9.06
CA TRP A 239 4.56 -4.80 -10.48
C TRP A 239 3.93 -3.50 -10.97
N TRP A 240 3.16 -2.81 -10.11
CA TRP A 240 2.56 -1.54 -10.48
C TRP A 240 3.53 -0.38 -10.50
N GLN A 241 4.52 -0.40 -9.61
CA GLN A 241 5.62 0.53 -9.64
C GLN A 241 6.41 0.38 -10.96
N GLN A 242 6.72 -0.86 -11.36
CA GLN A 242 7.51 -1.15 -12.55
C GLN A 242 6.79 -0.80 -13.86
N ARG A 243 5.49 -1.06 -13.97
CA ARG A 243 4.73 -0.84 -15.23
C ARG A 243 4.04 0.52 -15.27
N GLU A 244 3.43 0.96 -14.18
CA GLU A 244 2.61 2.17 -14.11
C GLU A 244 3.29 3.34 -13.36
N GLY A 245 4.39 3.10 -12.64
CA GLY A 245 5.10 4.13 -11.86
C GLY A 245 4.33 4.56 -10.61
N ILE A 246 3.54 3.64 -10.03
CA ILE A 246 2.75 3.88 -8.82
C ILE A 246 3.38 3.18 -7.62
N ASP A 247 3.63 3.98 -6.58
CA ASP A 247 4.03 3.49 -5.27
C ASP A 247 2.78 3.06 -4.51
N PHE A 248 2.43 1.78 -4.62
CA PHE A 248 1.22 1.25 -3.98
C PHE A 248 1.24 1.43 -2.47
N GLY A 249 2.39 1.30 -1.83
CA GLY A 249 2.49 1.42 -0.38
C GLY A 249 2.12 2.82 0.09
N ARG A 250 2.69 3.84 -0.55
CA ARG A 250 2.32 5.25 -0.31
C ARG A 250 0.85 5.50 -0.66
N TYR A 251 0.39 4.99 -1.81
CA TYR A 251 -0.99 5.14 -2.25
C TYR A 251 -1.99 4.59 -1.21
N LEU A 252 -1.78 3.35 -0.75
CA LEU A 252 -2.62 2.71 0.26
C LEU A 252 -2.62 3.49 1.59
N THR A 253 -1.48 4.00 2.04
CA THR A 253 -1.43 4.82 3.27
C THR A 253 -2.26 6.11 3.12
N LEU A 254 -2.17 6.80 1.97
CA LEU A 254 -2.96 8.00 1.71
C LEU A 254 -4.46 7.71 1.62
N GLU A 255 -4.84 6.62 0.96
CA GLU A 255 -6.23 6.19 0.88
C GLU A 255 -6.77 5.74 2.24
N ALA A 256 -5.95 5.06 3.06
CA ALA A 256 -6.29 4.72 4.44
C ALA A 256 -6.60 5.98 5.26
N GLU A 257 -5.76 7.02 5.18
CA GLU A 257 -5.96 8.28 5.90
C GLU A 257 -7.25 8.98 5.46
N ARG A 258 -7.57 8.97 4.15
CA ARG A 258 -8.83 9.50 3.62
C ARG A 258 -10.04 8.69 4.08
N TYR A 259 -9.88 7.38 4.26
CA TYR A 259 -10.89 6.47 4.79
C TYR A 259 -11.03 6.57 6.32
N GLY A 260 -10.22 7.39 6.99
CA GLY A 260 -10.24 7.55 8.46
C GLY A 260 -9.44 6.49 9.22
N ARG A 261 -8.58 5.73 8.52
CA ARG A 261 -7.63 4.79 9.10
C ARG A 261 -6.25 5.42 9.27
N HIS A 262 -5.70 5.29 10.46
CA HIS A 262 -4.36 5.79 10.78
C HIS A 262 -3.43 4.68 11.30
N ASP A 263 -3.90 3.43 11.28
CA ASP A 263 -3.21 2.26 11.81
C ASP A 263 -2.32 1.57 10.77
N LEU A 264 -2.56 1.74 9.47
CA LEU A 264 -1.69 1.22 8.41
C LEU A 264 -0.62 2.26 8.06
N LYS A 265 0.67 1.89 8.17
CA LYS A 265 1.79 2.77 7.83
C LYS A 265 2.81 2.07 6.93
N HIS A 266 2.96 2.58 5.72
CA HIS A 266 4.02 2.16 4.81
C HIS A 266 5.37 2.68 5.30
N ILE A 267 6.33 1.79 5.49
CA ILE A 267 7.67 2.13 6.02
C ILE A 267 8.82 1.86 5.03
N GLY A 268 8.55 1.24 3.88
CA GLY A 268 9.59 0.99 2.89
C GLY A 268 9.19 0.10 1.71
N TYR A 269 10.06 0.07 0.70
CA TYR A 269 9.95 -0.78 -0.48
C TYR A 269 11.10 -1.79 -0.47
N MET A 270 10.78 -3.08 -0.61
CA MET A 270 11.63 -4.28 -0.44
C MET A 270 12.26 -4.45 0.94
N GLU A 271 12.71 -3.38 1.59
CA GLU A 271 13.23 -3.46 2.95
C GLU A 271 13.00 -2.17 3.74
N ALA A 272 12.99 -2.30 5.07
CA ALA A 272 12.99 -1.18 5.99
C ALA A 272 13.75 -1.56 7.27
N ASP A 273 14.62 -0.65 7.73
CA ASP A 273 15.33 -0.75 9.00
C ASP A 273 14.61 0.06 10.09
N LEU A 274 14.34 -0.60 11.22
CA LEU A 274 13.77 0.00 12.42
C LEU A 274 14.83 -0.01 13.53
N SER A 275 15.22 1.18 13.99
CA SER A 275 16.30 1.33 14.97
C SER A 275 15.82 1.03 16.39
N ILE A 276 16.57 0.20 17.12
CA ILE A 276 16.39 -0.06 18.56
C ILE A 276 17.24 0.96 19.33
N HIS A 277 16.60 1.95 19.95
CA HIS A 277 17.26 3.02 20.70
C HIS A 277 17.12 2.83 22.22
N LEU A 278 17.99 2.01 22.81
CA LEU A 278 18.00 1.73 24.26
C LEU A 278 19.27 2.21 24.98
N GLY A 279 20.22 2.81 24.27
CA GLY A 279 21.50 3.29 24.83
C GLY A 279 22.46 3.85 23.76
N SER A 280 23.76 3.86 24.06
CA SER A 280 24.82 4.46 23.20
C SER A 280 25.17 3.67 21.94
N ARG A 281 24.74 2.40 21.86
CA ARG A 281 24.79 1.58 20.66
C ARG A 281 23.36 1.21 20.25
N GLY A 282 23.09 1.22 18.95
CA GLY A 282 21.78 0.90 18.40
C GLY A 282 21.76 -0.52 17.83
N GLY A 283 20.68 -1.25 18.07
CA GLY A 283 20.31 -2.43 17.29
C GLY A 283 19.41 -2.03 16.11
N LYS A 284 19.15 -2.95 15.19
CA LYS A 284 18.12 -2.72 14.16
C LYS A 284 17.34 -3.99 13.85
N ILE A 285 16.04 -3.84 13.66
CA ILE A 285 15.16 -4.86 13.09
C ILE A 285 14.97 -4.51 11.62
N ARG A 286 15.29 -5.43 10.73
CA ARG A 286 15.05 -5.27 9.30
C ARG A 286 13.83 -6.08 8.89
N LEU A 287 12.85 -5.42 8.26
CA LEU A 287 11.87 -6.11 7.42
C LEU A 287 12.44 -6.22 6.02
N MET A 288 12.26 -7.37 5.36
CA MET A 288 12.75 -7.60 4.01
C MET A 288 11.80 -8.49 3.21
N HIS A 289 11.59 -8.11 1.95
CA HIS A 289 10.93 -8.87 0.92
C HIS A 289 11.93 -9.06 -0.23
N PRO A 290 12.70 -10.18 -0.21
CA PRO A 290 13.92 -10.31 -1.01
C PRO A 290 13.68 -10.69 -2.48
N GLY A 291 12.46 -11.04 -2.87
CA GLY A 291 12.16 -11.56 -4.20
C GLY A 291 12.80 -12.94 -4.46
N GLY A 292 12.77 -13.40 -5.72
CA GLY A 292 13.34 -14.68 -6.14
C GLY A 292 12.41 -15.89 -5.94
N GLY A 293 12.96 -17.11 -5.90
CA GLY A 293 12.18 -18.33 -5.70
C GLY A 293 12.43 -18.97 -4.33
N THR A 294 11.44 -19.68 -3.80
CA THR A 294 11.59 -20.49 -2.59
C THR A 294 12.65 -21.58 -2.81
N ALA A 295 13.66 -21.62 -1.93
CA ALA A 295 14.72 -22.62 -1.99
C ALA A 295 14.26 -23.98 -1.44
N TYR A 296 14.97 -25.05 -1.81
CA TYR A 296 14.72 -26.40 -1.31
C TYR A 296 14.79 -26.48 0.23
N ALA A 297 15.89 -26.01 0.81
CA ALA A 297 16.02 -25.92 2.26
C ALA A 297 15.44 -24.59 2.74
N LEU A 298 14.50 -24.67 3.69
CA LEU A 298 13.76 -23.52 4.22
C LEU A 298 14.69 -22.37 4.63
N SER A 299 15.82 -22.69 5.29
CA SER A 299 16.76 -21.69 5.80
C SER A 299 17.73 -21.13 4.76
N TYR A 300 17.88 -21.76 3.60
CA TYR A 300 19.02 -21.51 2.71
C TYR A 300 19.10 -20.05 2.27
N THR A 301 18.03 -19.51 1.70
CA THR A 301 18.07 -18.16 1.15
C THR A 301 18.29 -17.12 2.24
N THR A 302 17.62 -17.26 3.39
CA THR A 302 17.78 -16.31 4.50
C THR A 302 19.13 -16.42 5.21
N GLN A 303 19.75 -17.60 5.25
CA GLN A 303 21.15 -17.76 5.64
C GLN A 303 22.08 -17.01 4.69
N LYS A 304 21.92 -17.21 3.37
CA LYS A 304 22.73 -16.53 2.36
C LYS A 304 22.61 -15.02 2.42
N ILE A 305 21.40 -14.49 2.65
CA ILE A 305 21.18 -13.05 2.87
C ILE A 305 22.06 -12.57 4.02
N VAL A 306 21.96 -13.16 5.21
CA VAL A 306 22.74 -12.75 6.39
C VAL A 306 24.26 -12.94 6.19
N GLU A 307 24.68 -13.98 5.48
CA GLU A 307 26.09 -14.20 5.14
C GLU A 307 26.65 -13.13 4.20
N SER A 308 25.83 -12.66 3.26
CA SER A 308 26.24 -11.70 2.23
C SER A 308 26.31 -10.24 2.71
N LEU A 309 25.67 -9.90 3.83
CA LEU A 309 25.68 -8.54 4.37
C LEU A 309 27.10 -8.10 4.77
N SER A 310 27.48 -6.91 4.30
CA SER A 310 28.74 -6.24 4.64
C SER A 310 28.88 -6.01 6.15
N GLY A 311 30.12 -5.85 6.62
CA GLY A 311 30.39 -5.47 8.01
C GLY A 311 29.68 -4.17 8.38
N GLY A 312 29.00 -4.14 9.54
CA GLY A 312 28.20 -3.00 9.99
C GLY A 312 26.74 -3.00 9.50
N GLU A 313 26.42 -3.70 8.41
CA GLU A 313 25.06 -3.68 7.82
C GLU A 313 24.12 -4.74 8.40
N LYS A 314 24.66 -5.74 9.11
CA LYS A 314 23.86 -6.83 9.68
C LYS A 314 22.83 -6.30 10.68
N PRO A 315 21.53 -6.63 10.52
CA PRO A 315 20.55 -6.30 11.53
C PRO A 315 20.70 -7.22 12.76
N SER A 316 20.15 -6.81 13.89
CA SER A 316 20.02 -7.68 15.08
C SER A 316 18.93 -8.73 14.87
N MET A 317 17.90 -8.38 14.11
CA MET A 317 16.82 -9.26 13.70
C MET A 317 16.41 -9.00 12.26
N LEU A 318 16.19 -10.05 11.48
CA LEU A 318 15.73 -10.00 10.10
C LEU A 318 14.37 -10.73 10.01
N ILE A 319 13.33 -10.01 9.59
CA ILE A 319 11.98 -10.52 9.36
C ILE A 319 11.76 -10.56 7.84
N VAL A 320 11.44 -11.74 7.32
CA VAL A 320 11.42 -12.02 5.87
C VAL A 320 10.05 -12.50 5.42
N GLY A 321 9.48 -11.87 4.40
CA GLY A 321 8.29 -12.33 3.69
C GLY A 321 8.63 -13.22 2.49
N HIS A 322 7.80 -13.17 1.44
CA HIS A 322 8.04 -13.69 0.08
C HIS A 322 7.93 -15.20 -0.10
N TYR A 323 8.54 -15.97 0.81
CA TYR A 323 8.70 -17.42 0.61
C TYR A 323 7.52 -18.25 1.10
N HIS A 324 6.58 -17.61 1.83
CA HIS A 324 5.44 -18.26 2.48
C HIS A 324 5.86 -19.34 3.49
N LYS A 325 7.03 -19.19 4.09
CA LYS A 325 7.60 -20.15 5.03
C LYS A 325 7.64 -19.55 6.43
N ALA A 326 7.37 -20.39 7.41
CA ALA A 326 7.53 -20.09 8.82
C ALA A 326 8.77 -20.81 9.35
N LEU A 327 9.81 -20.04 9.68
CA LEU A 327 11.05 -20.57 10.24
C LEU A 327 11.73 -19.51 11.13
N TYR A 328 12.14 -19.91 12.32
CA TYR A 328 13.11 -19.17 13.12
C TYR A 328 14.47 -19.87 13.06
N HIS A 329 15.53 -19.12 12.81
CA HIS A 329 16.90 -19.60 12.99
C HIS A 329 17.85 -18.47 13.36
N TYR A 330 18.98 -18.82 14.00
CA TYR A 330 19.99 -17.86 14.45
C TYR A 330 21.30 -18.08 13.68
N VAL A 331 21.76 -17.07 12.96
CA VAL A 331 22.95 -17.17 12.10
C VAL A 331 23.75 -15.86 12.12
N ARG A 332 25.08 -15.96 12.26
CA ARG A 332 26.02 -14.80 12.32
C ARG A 332 25.56 -13.65 13.25
N ASN A 333 24.99 -14.00 14.39
CA ASN A 333 24.44 -13.09 15.40
C ASN A 333 23.19 -12.30 14.95
N VAL A 334 22.39 -12.89 14.06
CA VAL A 334 21.12 -12.33 13.58
C VAL A 334 20.01 -13.32 13.89
N HIS A 335 18.96 -12.84 14.55
CA HIS A 335 17.70 -13.57 14.69
C HIS A 335 16.92 -13.48 13.39
N VAL A 336 16.70 -14.59 12.70
CA VAL A 336 16.02 -14.60 11.41
C VAL A 336 14.65 -15.27 11.56
N ILE A 337 13.62 -14.58 11.10
CA ILE A 337 12.23 -15.04 11.11
C ILE A 337 11.71 -14.97 9.68
N GLN A 338 11.33 -16.10 9.10
CA GLN A 338 10.45 -16.12 7.93
C GLN A 338 9.00 -16.08 8.42
N ALA A 339 8.23 -15.12 7.92
CA ALA A 339 6.99 -14.65 8.54
C ALA A 339 5.78 -15.58 8.36
N GLY A 340 5.90 -16.64 7.56
CA GLY A 340 4.74 -17.41 7.11
C GLY A 340 3.95 -16.68 6.03
N THR A 341 2.65 -16.95 5.96
CA THR A 341 1.70 -16.29 5.06
C THR A 341 0.29 -16.38 5.63
N THR A 342 -0.62 -15.51 5.22
CA THR A 342 -2.07 -15.71 5.46
C THR A 342 -2.80 -16.01 4.14
N CYS A 343 -2.12 -16.68 3.22
CA CYS A 343 -2.65 -17.12 1.93
C CYS A 343 -2.51 -18.64 1.80
N ASP A 344 -3.59 -19.31 1.40
CA ASP A 344 -3.56 -20.73 1.07
C ASP A 344 -2.63 -20.98 -0.12
N GLN A 345 -2.16 -22.22 -0.26
CA GLN A 345 -1.36 -22.61 -1.41
C GLN A 345 -2.09 -22.35 -2.74
N THR A 346 -1.54 -21.48 -3.58
CA THR A 346 -2.10 -21.12 -4.89
C THR A 346 -1.83 -22.19 -5.95
N THR A 347 -2.47 -22.06 -7.12
CA THR A 347 -2.20 -22.90 -8.30
C THR A 347 -0.73 -22.79 -8.74
N PHE A 348 -0.18 -21.58 -8.73
CA PHE A 348 1.22 -21.30 -9.05
C PHE A 348 2.18 -22.00 -8.07
N MET A 349 1.89 -21.89 -6.77
CA MET A 349 2.67 -22.55 -5.72
C MET A 349 2.67 -24.07 -5.91
N ARG A 350 1.51 -24.69 -6.14
CA ARG A 350 1.43 -26.14 -6.45
C ARG A 350 2.24 -26.52 -7.68
N LYS A 351 2.16 -25.74 -8.75
CA LYS A 351 2.95 -25.95 -9.98
C LYS A 351 4.47 -25.89 -9.73
N LYS A 352 4.90 -25.13 -8.72
CA LYS A 352 6.31 -24.97 -8.33
C LYS A 352 6.74 -25.86 -7.18
N SER A 353 5.85 -26.73 -6.68
CA SER A 353 6.10 -27.54 -5.48
C SER A 353 6.41 -26.70 -4.23
N ASN A 354 5.84 -25.50 -4.14
CA ASN A 354 6.00 -24.60 -3.01
C ASN A 354 4.82 -24.77 -2.05
N GLU A 355 5.10 -25.19 -0.82
CA GLU A 355 4.10 -25.22 0.26
C GLU A 355 3.95 -23.83 0.93
N ALA A 356 2.74 -23.51 1.38
CA ALA A 356 2.44 -22.31 2.17
C ALA A 356 2.33 -22.66 3.66
N HIS A 357 3.14 -22.05 4.52
CA HIS A 357 3.06 -22.17 5.97
C HIS A 357 2.09 -21.09 6.47
N VAL A 358 0.79 -21.43 6.50
CA VAL A 358 -0.27 -20.48 6.83
C VAL A 358 -0.29 -20.21 8.33
N GLY A 359 -0.18 -18.94 8.71
CA GLY A 359 -0.15 -18.52 10.11
C GLY A 359 0.53 -17.17 10.33
N PHE A 360 0.82 -16.87 11.58
CA PHE A 360 1.43 -15.62 12.01
C PHE A 360 2.31 -15.84 13.25
N TRP A 361 3.18 -14.88 13.56
CA TRP A 361 4.04 -14.94 14.74
C TRP A 361 3.67 -13.91 15.81
N THR A 362 3.81 -14.31 17.07
CA THR A 362 3.98 -13.42 18.22
C THR A 362 5.42 -13.53 18.71
N ILE A 363 6.13 -12.40 18.76
CA ILE A 363 7.54 -12.35 19.12
C ILE A 363 7.74 -11.53 20.39
N ASP A 364 8.37 -12.14 21.39
CA ASP A 364 8.86 -11.46 22.58
C ASP A 364 10.38 -11.30 22.49
N VAL A 365 10.88 -10.08 22.71
CA VAL A 365 12.31 -9.77 22.71
C VAL A 365 12.74 -9.15 24.02
N ARG A 366 13.95 -9.49 24.46
CA ARG A 366 14.65 -8.81 25.56
C ARG A 366 15.99 -8.30 25.06
N CYS A 367 16.24 -7.01 25.30
CA CYS A 367 17.47 -6.32 24.97
C CYS A 367 18.22 -5.95 26.24
N ASP A 368 19.53 -5.76 26.13
CA ASP A 368 20.30 -5.06 27.16
C ASP A 368 20.20 -3.54 27.02
N THR A 369 20.82 -2.81 27.94
CA THR A 369 20.90 -1.34 27.95
C THR A 369 21.74 -0.77 26.81
N CYS A 370 22.39 -1.61 26.01
CA CYS A 370 23.15 -1.23 24.82
C CYS A 370 22.38 -1.53 23.53
N GLY A 371 21.10 -1.92 23.62
CA GLY A 371 20.25 -2.22 22.47
C GLY A 371 20.51 -3.57 21.81
N ALA A 372 21.38 -4.42 22.37
CA ALA A 372 21.63 -5.76 21.83
C ALA A 372 20.54 -6.73 22.29
N ILE A 373 19.99 -7.50 21.34
CA ILE A 373 19.00 -8.54 21.63
C ILE A 373 19.70 -9.70 22.36
N ARG A 374 19.21 -10.03 23.56
CA ARG A 374 19.75 -11.09 24.44
C ARG A 374 18.91 -12.35 24.45
N SER A 375 17.60 -12.22 24.22
CA SER A 375 16.67 -13.33 24.19
C SER A 375 15.51 -13.02 23.26
N VAL A 376 15.06 -14.04 22.54
CA VAL A 376 13.88 -14.01 21.67
C VAL A 376 13.05 -15.26 21.96
N LYS A 377 11.75 -15.07 22.20
CA LYS A 377 10.75 -16.15 22.17
C LYS A 377 9.90 -15.94 20.93
N CYS A 378 9.85 -16.95 20.07
CA CYS A 378 9.06 -16.94 18.84
C CYS A 378 7.90 -17.94 18.99
N GLU A 379 6.67 -17.49 18.78
CA GLU A 379 5.48 -18.33 18.83
C GLU A 379 4.74 -18.23 17.49
N PHE A 380 4.72 -19.32 16.71
CA PHE A 380 3.99 -19.38 15.45
C PHE A 380 2.64 -20.04 15.65
N THR A 381 1.57 -19.33 15.31
CA THR A 381 0.22 -19.89 15.30
C THR A 381 -0.09 -20.38 13.90
N ALA A 382 -0.06 -21.70 13.71
CA ALA A 382 -0.27 -22.35 12.42
C ALA A 382 -1.75 -22.63 12.14
N PHE A 383 -2.13 -22.57 10.88
CA PHE A 383 -3.45 -22.93 10.36
C PHE A 383 -3.27 -23.94 9.22
N PHE A 384 -4.04 -25.03 9.23
CA PHE A 384 -3.82 -26.15 8.30
C PHE A 384 -4.86 -26.21 7.18
N ASP A 385 -6.14 -26.24 7.55
CA ASP A 385 -7.24 -26.25 6.59
C ASP A 385 -8.37 -25.31 7.04
N ARG A 386 -9.30 -25.01 6.13
CA ARG A 386 -10.45 -24.13 6.40
C ARG A 386 -11.48 -24.76 7.35
N SER A 387 -11.47 -26.08 7.51
CA SER A 387 -12.42 -26.85 8.33
C SER A 387 -11.98 -27.00 9.79
N TYR A 388 -10.68 -26.94 10.08
CA TYR A 388 -10.09 -27.22 11.38
C TYR A 388 -10.48 -26.15 12.41
N HIS A 389 -10.52 -24.89 12.00
CA HIS A 389 -10.86 -23.76 12.88
C HIS A 389 -12.35 -23.39 12.90
N GLN A 390 -13.16 -23.93 11.97
CA GLN A 390 -14.63 -23.81 12.01
C GLN A 390 -15.26 -24.63 13.13
N ARG A 391 -14.56 -25.66 13.65
CA ARG A 391 -15.07 -26.54 14.73
C ARG A 391 -14.90 -25.95 16.13
N SER A 392 -14.23 -24.80 16.25
CA SER A 392 -13.83 -24.21 17.53
C SER A 392 -14.55 -22.90 17.86
N GLN A 393 -15.55 -22.50 17.06
CA GLN A 393 -16.45 -21.41 17.44
C GLN A 393 -17.66 -22.02 18.19
N PRO A 394 -17.92 -21.61 19.44
CA PRO A 394 -19.05 -22.10 20.23
C PRO A 394 -20.41 -21.70 19.64
#